data_AF-A0A8C3GKS4-F1
#
_entry.id   AF-A0A8C3GKS4-F1
#
_cell.length_a   1.000
_cell.length_b   1.000
_cell.length_c   1.000
_cell.angle_alpha   90.00
_cell.angle_beta   90.00
_cell.angle_gamma   90.00
#
_symmetry.space_group_name_H-M   'P 1'
#
loop_
_entity.id
_entity.type
_entity.pdbx_description
1 polymer ?
#
loop_
_entity_poly.entity_id
_entity_poly.type
_entity_poly.pdbx_seq_one_letter_code
_entity_poly.pdbx_strand_id
1 'polypeptide(L)'
;MKRKQKRFLQMTLLFSAALIFLPDIGLWALYKEKHLVKPAEPAEPQTVPLGLGDGQLFTWTDGLKRKDWHDYESIQKDAMRSGKGEHGKPYPLTEEDHDDSAYRENGFNIFVSNNIALERSLPDIRHPNCKHKVYLEKLPNTSIIIPFHNEGWTSLLRTIHSIINRTPDSLIAEIILVDDFSDRALGGFGHILKERKYSNCPSEDCWILQLSPSVTIFSNIKVANFNSQFSVLTFYIQELV
;
A
#
# COMPACT_ATOMS: atom_id res chain seq x y z
N MET A 1 -43.61 -32.23 -34.15
CA MET A 1 -44.24 -31.72 -32.90
C MET A 1 -44.71 -30.29 -33.09
N LYS A 2 -45.99 -30.00 -32.83
CA LYS A 2 -46.58 -28.66 -32.99
C LYS A 2 -45.82 -27.68 -32.09
N ARG A 3 -45.47 -26.47 -32.57
CA ARG A 3 -44.64 -25.47 -31.85
C ARG A 3 -45.07 -25.22 -30.39
N LYS A 4 -46.38 -25.33 -30.11
CA LYS A 4 -46.96 -25.25 -28.75
C LYS A 4 -46.44 -26.35 -27.82
N GLN A 5 -46.26 -27.57 -28.33
CA GLN A 5 -45.79 -28.73 -27.58
C GLN A 5 -44.31 -28.62 -27.22
N LYS A 6 -43.48 -27.97 -28.07
CA LYS A 6 -42.08 -27.69 -27.75
C LYS A 6 -41.94 -26.66 -26.61
N ARG A 7 -42.76 -25.60 -26.64
CA ARG A 7 -42.78 -24.60 -25.55
C ARG A 7 -43.27 -25.19 -24.24
N PHE A 8 -44.28 -26.05 -24.28
CA PHE A 8 -44.76 -26.75 -23.09
C PHE A 8 -43.66 -27.62 -22.49
N LEU A 9 -42.98 -28.43 -23.32
CA LEU A 9 -41.89 -29.29 -22.87
C LEU A 9 -40.71 -28.50 -22.29
N GLN A 10 -40.38 -27.35 -22.89
CA GLN A 10 -39.32 -26.47 -22.42
C GLN A 10 -39.66 -25.80 -21.07
N MET A 11 -40.92 -25.38 -20.88
CA MET A 11 -41.37 -24.80 -19.62
C MET A 11 -41.44 -25.85 -18.51
N THR A 12 -41.89 -27.08 -18.81
CA THR A 12 -41.87 -28.17 -17.84
C THR A 12 -40.45 -28.54 -17.42
N LEU A 13 -39.48 -28.50 -18.36
CA LEU A 13 -38.08 -28.80 -18.08
C LEU A 13 -37.42 -27.73 -17.20
N LEU A 14 -37.71 -26.44 -17.46
CA LEU A 14 -37.23 -25.33 -16.63
C LEU A 14 -37.83 -25.38 -15.22
N PHE A 15 -39.12 -25.71 -15.11
CA PHE A 15 -39.80 -25.81 -13.81
C PHE A 15 -39.29 -27.00 -12.99
N SER A 16 -39.04 -28.15 -13.63
CA SER A 16 -38.43 -29.30 -12.96
C SER A 16 -36.98 -29.00 -12.52
N ALA A 17 -36.20 -28.28 -13.33
CA ALA A 17 -34.86 -27.87 -12.94
C ALA A 17 -34.90 -26.92 -11.73
N ALA A 18 -35.79 -25.93 -11.72
CA ALA A 18 -35.95 -25.03 -10.58
C ALA A 18 -36.33 -25.78 -9.29
N LEU A 19 -37.26 -26.74 -9.36
CA LEU A 19 -37.65 -27.54 -8.18
C LEU A 19 -36.52 -28.45 -7.65
N ILE A 20 -35.60 -28.87 -8.51
CA ILE A 20 -34.43 -29.67 -8.10
C ILE A 20 -33.34 -28.78 -7.48
N PHE A 21 -33.11 -27.57 -8.01
CA PHE A 21 -32.00 -26.71 -7.58
C PHE A 21 -32.36 -25.69 -6.49
N LEU A 22 -33.63 -25.36 -6.28
CA LEU A 22 -34.05 -24.42 -5.23
C LEU A 22 -33.90 -24.94 -3.78
N PRO A 23 -34.13 -26.23 -3.45
CA PRO A 23 -33.99 -26.72 -2.07
C PRO A 23 -32.53 -26.68 -1.56
N ASP A 24 -31.55 -26.90 -2.44
CA ASP A 24 -30.13 -26.93 -2.06
C ASP A 24 -29.54 -25.53 -1.81
N ILE A 25 -30.06 -24.48 -2.46
CA ILE A 25 -29.59 -23.11 -2.26
C ILE A 25 -29.99 -22.58 -0.87
N GLY A 26 -31.17 -22.97 -0.37
CA GLY A 26 -31.66 -22.56 0.96
C GLY A 26 -30.89 -23.20 2.12
N LEU A 27 -30.51 -24.47 1.97
CA LEU A 27 -29.70 -25.17 2.98
C LEU A 27 -28.23 -24.73 2.97
N TRP A 28 -27.67 -24.38 1.81
CA TRP A 28 -26.29 -23.89 1.73
C TRP A 28 -26.13 -22.47 2.30
N ALA A 29 -27.16 -21.62 2.18
CA ALA A 29 -27.19 -20.30 2.81
C ALA A 29 -27.18 -20.39 4.36
N LEU A 30 -27.93 -21.34 4.94
CA LEU A 30 -27.92 -21.61 6.39
C LEU A 30 -26.67 -22.37 6.87
N TYR A 31 -26.05 -23.20 6.02
CA TYR A 31 -24.76 -23.84 6.30
C TYR A 31 -23.62 -22.82 6.38
N LYS A 32 -23.63 -21.80 5.50
CA LYS A 32 -22.61 -20.74 5.49
C LYS A 32 -22.68 -19.85 6.74
N GLU A 33 -23.86 -19.70 7.36
CA GLU A 33 -24.03 -18.95 8.61
C GLU A 33 -23.55 -19.72 9.85
N LYS A 34 -23.67 -21.05 9.87
CA LYS A 34 -23.26 -21.87 11.03
C LYS A 34 -21.77 -22.23 11.06
N HIS A 35 -21.07 -22.17 9.93
CA HIS A 35 -19.65 -22.53 9.85
C HIS A 35 -18.67 -21.34 9.82
N LEU A 36 -19.16 -20.10 9.88
CA LEU A 36 -18.32 -18.89 10.00
C LEU A 36 -18.50 -18.13 11.33
N VAL A 37 -18.98 -18.83 12.36
CA VAL A 37 -18.82 -18.41 13.75
C VAL A 37 -18.07 -19.53 14.46
N LYS A 38 -16.76 -19.36 14.62
CA LYS A 38 -15.97 -20.18 15.55
C LYS A 38 -16.65 -20.07 16.93
N PRO A 39 -17.05 -21.18 17.56
CA PRO A 39 -17.39 -21.16 18.98
C PRO A 39 -16.17 -20.68 19.76
N ALA A 40 -16.38 -19.72 20.65
CA ALA A 40 -15.39 -19.36 21.65
C ALA A 40 -15.10 -20.61 22.50
N GLU A 41 -13.85 -21.07 22.49
CA GLU A 41 -13.39 -22.04 23.48
C GLU A 41 -13.48 -21.42 24.88
N PRO A 42 -14.01 -22.14 25.89
CA PRO A 42 -14.02 -21.68 27.26
C PRO A 42 -12.62 -21.79 27.87
N ALA A 43 -12.04 -20.61 28.15
CA ALA A 43 -11.05 -20.29 29.19
C ALA A 43 -9.99 -21.34 29.57
N GLU A 44 -8.77 -21.18 29.03
CA GLU A 44 -7.58 -21.07 29.89
C GLU A 44 -7.32 -19.57 30.17
N PRO A 45 -6.88 -19.21 31.39
CA PRO A 45 -7.40 -18.01 32.03
C PRO A 45 -6.59 -16.76 31.70
N GLN A 46 -7.02 -15.89 30.77
CA GLN A 46 -6.61 -14.48 30.73
C GLN A 46 -7.71 -13.55 30.17
N THR A 47 -8.75 -13.31 30.97
CA THR A 47 -9.53 -12.04 30.94
C THR A 47 -8.67 -10.93 31.55
N VAL A 48 -8.67 -9.69 31.05
CA VAL A 48 -9.63 -8.59 31.34
C VAL A 48 -9.56 -7.49 30.25
N PRO A 49 -10.63 -6.67 30.01
CA PRO A 49 -10.81 -5.82 28.84
C PRO A 49 -10.31 -4.36 28.97
N LEU A 50 -10.31 -3.65 27.83
CA LEU A 50 -10.01 -2.22 27.67
C LEU A 50 -10.93 -1.33 28.52
N GLY A 51 -10.33 -0.41 29.27
CA GLY A 51 -11.04 0.70 29.89
C GLY A 51 -10.12 1.50 30.79
N LEU A 52 -10.08 2.80 30.60
CA LEU A 52 -9.60 3.78 31.57
C LEU A 52 -10.40 3.59 32.87
N GLY A 53 -9.91 2.73 33.75
CA GLY A 53 -10.47 2.38 35.04
C GLY A 53 -9.45 1.52 35.76
N ASP A 54 -8.81 2.08 36.77
CA ASP A 54 -7.84 1.45 37.68
C ASP A 54 -6.61 0.78 37.04
N GLY A 55 -5.60 1.60 36.72
CA GLY A 55 -4.24 1.39 37.23
C GLY A 55 -3.49 0.08 36.96
N GLN A 56 -3.86 -0.76 35.97
CA GLN A 56 -3.11 -1.99 35.67
C GLN A 56 -2.10 -1.81 34.53
N LEU A 57 -0.86 -1.57 34.94
CA LEU A 57 0.35 -1.60 34.14
C LEU A 57 0.57 -3.01 33.57
N PHE A 58 0.49 -3.18 32.24
CA PHE A 58 0.99 -4.38 31.57
C PHE A 58 2.50 -4.47 31.78
N THR A 59 2.94 -5.21 32.80
CA THR A 59 4.36 -5.48 33.03
C THR A 59 4.80 -6.54 32.05
N TRP A 60 5.36 -6.10 30.93
CA TRP A 60 6.09 -6.97 30.03
C TRP A 60 7.24 -7.63 30.79
N THR A 61 7.24 -8.96 30.85
CA THR A 61 8.18 -9.74 31.68
C THR A 61 9.54 -9.97 30.99
N ASP A 62 9.71 -9.50 29.76
CA ASP A 62 10.93 -9.61 28.96
C ASP A 62 11.96 -8.51 29.24
N GLY A 63 11.61 -7.52 30.07
CA GLY A 63 12.48 -6.37 30.36
C GLY A 63 12.70 -5.44 29.15
N LEU A 64 12.00 -5.66 28.04
CA LEU A 64 12.14 -4.88 26.82
C LEU A 64 11.23 -3.65 26.87
N LYS A 65 11.83 -2.47 26.68
CA LYS A 65 11.09 -1.22 26.57
C LYS A 65 10.28 -1.18 25.29
N ARG A 66 9.04 -0.73 25.41
CA ARG A 66 8.09 -0.56 24.31
C ARG A 66 7.67 0.89 24.19
N LYS A 67 7.41 1.31 22.97
CA LYS A 67 7.04 2.67 22.58
C LYS A 67 5.80 2.61 21.68
N ASP A 68 4.91 3.57 21.87
CA ASP A 68 3.88 3.86 20.87
C ASP A 68 4.53 4.64 19.71
N TRP A 69 4.49 4.06 18.51
CA TRP A 69 5.07 4.65 17.30
C TRP A 69 4.04 5.45 16.49
N HIS A 70 2.80 5.55 16.95
CA HIS A 70 1.80 6.39 16.30
C HIS A 70 2.12 7.88 16.50
N ASP A 71 2.29 8.59 15.39
CA ASP A 71 2.40 10.05 15.38
C ASP A 71 1.01 10.68 15.30
N TYR A 72 0.40 10.94 16.46
CA TYR A 72 -0.93 11.53 16.54
C TYR A 72 -0.99 12.97 16.01
N GLU A 73 0.12 13.72 16.04
CA GLU A 73 0.14 15.08 15.48
C GLU A 73 0.06 15.03 13.95
N SER A 74 0.86 14.15 13.33
CA SER A 74 0.79 13.91 11.88
C SER A 74 -0.57 13.38 11.46
N ILE A 75 -1.16 12.43 12.21
CA ILE A 75 -2.50 11.91 11.95
C ILE A 75 -3.55 13.02 12.01
N GLN A 76 -3.47 13.92 13.00
CA GLN A 76 -4.39 15.06 13.11
C GLN A 76 -4.24 16.05 11.95
N LYS A 77 -3.00 16.34 11.54
CA LYS A 77 -2.73 17.19 10.37
C LYS A 77 -3.29 16.58 9.11
N ASP A 78 -3.06 15.29 8.87
CA ASP A 78 -3.61 14.55 7.73
C ASP A 78 -5.15 14.54 7.75
N ALA A 79 -5.78 14.48 8.93
CA ALA A 79 -7.23 14.55 9.06
C ALA A 79 -7.81 15.94 8.72
N MET A 80 -7.03 17.02 8.87
CA MET A 80 -7.45 18.38 8.53
C MET A 80 -7.16 18.77 7.07
N ARG A 81 -6.38 17.96 6.33
CA ARG A 81 -6.06 18.24 4.92
C ARG A 81 -7.32 18.21 4.07
N SER A 82 -7.37 19.10 3.08
CA SER A 82 -8.47 19.20 2.14
C SER A 82 -7.94 19.46 0.74
N GLY A 83 -8.52 18.81 -0.26
CA GLY A 83 -8.06 18.91 -1.64
C GLY A 83 -8.55 17.75 -2.48
N LYS A 84 -8.18 17.77 -3.76
CA LYS A 84 -8.48 16.67 -4.69
C LYS A 84 -7.65 15.45 -4.31
N GLY A 85 -8.29 14.29 -4.14
CA GLY A 85 -7.61 13.05 -3.77
C GLY A 85 -7.24 12.91 -2.28
N GLU A 86 -7.57 13.89 -1.44
CA GLU A 86 -7.34 13.81 0.01
C GLU A 86 -8.24 12.77 0.67
N HIS A 87 -7.75 12.15 1.74
CA HIS A 87 -8.35 11.02 2.44
C HIS A 87 -8.68 9.84 1.52
N GLY A 88 -7.95 9.69 0.41
CA GLY A 88 -8.20 8.65 -0.59
C GLY A 88 -9.55 8.78 -1.31
N LYS A 89 -10.16 9.98 -1.29
CA LYS A 89 -11.39 10.24 -2.05
C LYS A 89 -11.11 10.17 -3.56
N PRO A 90 -12.07 9.69 -4.36
CA PRO A 90 -11.91 9.68 -5.81
C PRO A 90 -11.71 11.11 -6.35
N TYR A 91 -10.86 11.24 -7.36
CA TYR A 91 -10.65 12.51 -8.03
C TYR A 91 -11.88 12.87 -8.88
N PRO A 92 -12.42 14.09 -8.80
CA PRO A 92 -13.55 14.50 -9.62
C PRO A 92 -13.07 14.72 -11.07
N LEU A 93 -13.33 13.75 -11.93
CA LEU A 93 -13.04 13.80 -13.36
C LEU A 93 -14.04 14.73 -14.07
N THR A 94 -13.54 15.51 -15.02
CA THR A 94 -14.35 16.25 -16.00
C THR A 94 -14.38 15.51 -17.33
N GLU A 95 -15.34 15.83 -18.23
CA GLU A 95 -15.45 15.19 -19.55
C GLU A 95 -14.17 15.30 -20.40
N GLU A 96 -13.37 16.36 -20.17
CA GLU A 96 -12.08 16.59 -20.81
C GLU A 96 -10.97 15.65 -20.30
N ASP A 97 -11.14 15.12 -19.09
CA ASP A 97 -10.16 14.26 -18.40
C ASP A 97 -10.33 12.76 -18.73
N HIS A 98 -11.35 12.42 -19.53
CA HIS A 98 -11.65 11.06 -19.99
C HIS A 98 -10.87 10.64 -21.23
N ASP A 99 -9.73 11.29 -21.52
CA ASP A 99 -8.87 10.90 -22.64
C ASP A 99 -8.09 9.62 -22.32
N ASP A 100 -8.28 8.60 -23.17
CA ASP A 100 -7.55 7.33 -23.12
C ASP A 100 -6.03 7.51 -23.28
N SER A 101 -5.58 8.64 -23.86
CA SER A 101 -4.16 8.97 -23.98
C SER A 101 -3.45 9.00 -22.62
N ALA A 102 -4.15 9.39 -21.55
CA ALA A 102 -3.60 9.50 -20.19
C ALA A 102 -3.18 8.15 -19.59
N TYR A 103 -3.67 7.03 -20.13
CA TYR A 103 -3.34 5.67 -19.65
C TYR A 103 -2.22 5.01 -20.46
N ARG A 104 -1.93 5.51 -21.67
CA ARG A 104 -1.05 4.84 -22.63
C ARG A 104 0.40 4.73 -22.17
N GLU A 105 0.84 5.70 -21.38
CA GLU A 105 2.24 5.82 -20.95
C GLU A 105 2.60 4.96 -19.75
N ASN A 106 1.70 4.82 -18.77
CA ASN A 106 2.01 4.21 -17.47
C ASN A 106 1.01 3.11 -17.05
N GLY A 107 -0.05 2.88 -17.83
CA GLY A 107 -1.13 1.95 -17.46
C GLY A 107 -2.11 2.49 -16.41
N PHE A 108 -1.91 3.72 -15.94
CA PHE A 108 -2.79 4.45 -15.04
C PHE A 108 -2.94 5.91 -15.49
N ASN A 109 -3.96 6.61 -14.99
CA ASN A 109 -4.23 7.99 -15.39
C ASN A 109 -3.17 8.96 -14.82
N ILE A 110 -2.18 9.29 -15.65
CA ILE A 110 -1.08 10.20 -15.25
C ILE A 110 -1.60 11.63 -15.01
N PHE A 111 -2.61 12.06 -15.75
CA PHE A 111 -3.22 13.38 -15.60
C PHE A 111 -3.83 13.55 -14.20
N VAL A 112 -4.61 12.57 -13.75
CA VAL A 112 -5.16 12.54 -12.38
C VAL A 112 -4.03 12.51 -11.35
N SER A 113 -3.01 11.66 -11.56
CA SER A 113 -1.86 11.57 -10.65
C SER A 113 -1.13 12.90 -10.50
N ASN A 114 -1.01 13.68 -11.58
CA ASN A 114 -0.35 14.99 -11.57
C ASN A 114 -1.17 16.08 -10.85
N ASN A 115 -2.49 15.94 -10.82
CA ASN A 115 -3.40 16.89 -10.18
C ASN A 115 -3.70 16.56 -8.70
N ILE A 116 -3.22 15.42 -8.20
CA ILE A 116 -3.30 15.04 -6.80
C ILE A 116 -2.00 15.45 -6.09
N ALA A 117 -2.12 15.95 -4.85
CA ALA A 117 -0.97 16.34 -4.06
C ALA A 117 0.02 15.17 -3.85
N LEU A 118 1.32 15.46 -3.92
CA LEU A 118 2.38 14.48 -3.62
C LEU A 118 2.30 13.96 -2.18
N GLU A 119 1.82 14.80 -1.25
CA GLU A 119 1.68 14.49 0.17
C GLU A 119 0.22 14.25 0.58
N ARG A 120 -0.59 13.65 -0.31
CA ARG A 120 -2.01 13.40 0.01
C ARG A 120 -2.21 12.58 1.28
N SER A 121 -3.20 12.95 2.07
CA SER A 121 -3.68 12.15 3.20
C SER A 121 -4.42 10.90 2.71
N LEU A 122 -4.34 9.83 3.50
CA LEU A 122 -5.01 8.56 3.22
C LEU A 122 -5.98 8.21 4.35
N PRO A 123 -7.06 7.47 4.06
CA PRO A 123 -7.99 7.04 5.08
C PRO A 123 -7.35 5.90 5.90
N ASP A 124 -7.55 5.92 7.22
CA ASP A 124 -7.09 4.84 8.08
C ASP A 124 -8.07 3.66 8.03
N ILE A 125 -7.79 2.70 7.15
CA ILE A 125 -8.56 1.46 6.97
C ILE A 125 -8.05 0.30 7.84
N ARG A 126 -7.10 0.55 8.76
CA ARG A 126 -6.52 -0.50 9.62
C ARG A 126 -7.56 -1.03 10.60
N HIS A 127 -7.37 -2.28 11.05
CA HIS A 127 -8.21 -2.86 12.08
C HIS A 127 -8.17 -2.01 13.38
N PRO A 128 -9.29 -1.79 14.10
CA PRO A 128 -9.32 -0.93 15.29
C PRO A 128 -8.27 -1.27 16.36
N ASN A 129 -7.93 -2.55 16.50
CA ASN A 129 -6.90 -3.00 17.43
C ASN A 129 -5.49 -2.51 17.08
N CYS A 130 -5.20 -2.15 15.82
CA CYS A 130 -3.88 -1.66 15.40
C CYS A 130 -3.51 -0.34 16.08
N LYS A 131 -4.49 0.52 16.39
CA LYS A 131 -4.27 1.82 17.06
C LYS A 131 -3.73 1.69 18.48
N HIS A 132 -3.94 0.53 19.11
CA HIS A 132 -3.51 0.27 20.49
C HIS A 132 -2.25 -0.60 20.55
N LYS A 133 -1.63 -0.92 19.40
CA LYS A 133 -0.41 -1.73 19.34
C LYS A 133 0.82 -0.88 19.67
N VAL A 134 1.61 -1.37 20.62
CA VAL A 134 2.92 -0.84 20.97
C VAL A 134 4.01 -1.80 20.49
N TYR A 135 5.14 -1.25 20.05
CA TYR A 135 6.28 -2.02 19.55
C TYR A 135 7.53 -1.75 20.39
N LEU A 136 8.61 -2.47 20.12
CA LEU A 136 9.88 -2.23 20.80
C LEU A 136 10.36 -0.79 20.57
N GLU A 137 10.97 -0.20 21.59
CA GLU A 137 11.57 1.14 21.49
C GLU A 137 12.79 1.13 20.55
N LYS A 138 13.56 0.04 20.58
CA LYS A 138 14.72 -0.17 19.72
C LYS A 138 14.34 -1.13 18.60
N LEU A 139 14.18 -0.60 17.40
CA LEU A 139 13.98 -1.35 16.17
C LEU A 139 15.25 -1.26 15.32
N PRO A 140 15.55 -2.28 14.51
CA PRO A 140 16.64 -2.18 13.53
C PRO A 140 16.30 -1.11 12.48
N ASN A 141 17.34 -0.43 11.99
CA ASN A 141 17.19 0.46 10.84
C ASN A 141 16.95 -0.35 9.55
N THR A 142 16.32 0.28 8.57
CA THR A 142 15.99 -0.35 7.29
C THR A 142 16.46 0.51 6.11
N SER A 143 17.03 -0.14 5.10
CA SER A 143 17.33 0.48 3.80
C SER A 143 16.18 0.17 2.85
N ILE A 144 15.59 1.20 2.24
CA ILE A 144 14.43 1.07 1.36
C ILE A 144 14.92 1.14 -0.08
N ILE A 145 14.67 0.10 -0.87
CA ILE A 145 15.11 0.01 -2.27
C ILE A 145 13.88 0.08 -3.17
N ILE A 146 13.86 1.04 -4.09
CA ILE A 146 12.75 1.27 -5.04
C ILE A 146 13.30 1.12 -6.46
N PRO A 147 13.09 -0.03 -7.11
CA PRO A 147 13.36 -0.17 -8.54
C PRO A 147 12.29 0.59 -9.34
N PHE A 148 12.70 1.31 -10.38
CA PHE A 148 11.79 1.97 -11.30
C PHE A 148 12.24 1.78 -12.75
N HIS A 149 11.27 1.61 -13.65
CA HIS A 149 11.49 1.58 -15.09
C HIS A 149 10.40 2.40 -15.77
N ASN A 150 10.79 3.51 -16.42
CA ASN A 150 9.86 4.38 -17.14
C ASN A 150 8.63 4.83 -16.31
N GLU A 151 8.77 4.92 -14.99
CA GLU A 151 7.68 5.28 -14.08
C GLU A 151 7.23 6.75 -14.21
N GLY A 152 5.95 6.99 -13.92
CA GLY A 152 5.39 8.33 -13.90
C GLY A 152 5.99 9.17 -12.76
N TRP A 153 6.52 10.35 -13.09
CA TRP A 153 7.21 11.24 -12.14
C TRP A 153 6.46 11.48 -10.83
N THR A 154 5.18 11.87 -10.92
CA THR A 154 4.35 12.19 -9.75
C THR A 154 4.00 10.96 -8.93
N SER A 155 3.96 9.78 -9.56
CA SER A 155 3.77 8.51 -8.85
C SER A 155 5.00 8.17 -8.02
N LEU A 156 6.19 8.22 -8.63
CA LEU A 156 7.46 7.94 -7.95
C LEU A 156 7.70 8.91 -6.80
N LEU A 157 7.53 10.22 -7.03
CA LEU A 157 7.68 11.22 -5.97
C LEU A 157 6.70 11.01 -4.82
N ARG A 158 5.43 10.69 -5.11
CA ARG A 158 4.43 10.44 -4.08
C ARG A 158 4.79 9.23 -3.22
N THR A 159 5.40 8.20 -3.80
CA THR A 159 5.95 7.06 -3.04
C THR A 159 7.06 7.52 -2.09
N ILE A 160 8.02 8.31 -2.57
CA ILE A 160 9.13 8.84 -1.76
C ILE A 160 8.61 9.74 -0.63
N HIS A 161 7.71 10.68 -0.93
CA HIS A 161 7.10 11.54 0.08
C HIS A 161 6.29 10.75 1.11
N SER A 162 5.56 9.71 0.70
CA SER A 162 4.84 8.85 1.63
C SER A 162 5.79 8.12 2.59
N ILE A 163 6.95 7.68 2.10
CA ILE A 163 7.95 7.00 2.94
C ILE A 163 8.52 7.98 3.97
N ILE A 164 8.97 9.16 3.52
CA ILE A 164 9.57 10.17 4.38
C ILE A 164 8.58 10.67 5.44
N ASN A 165 7.33 10.95 5.06
CA ASN A 165 6.37 11.57 5.95
C ASN A 165 5.68 10.57 6.92
N ARG A 166 5.70 9.27 6.61
CA ARG A 166 5.02 8.23 7.42
C ARG A 166 5.95 7.25 8.12
N THR A 167 7.26 7.39 7.92
CA THR A 167 8.26 6.55 8.58
C THR A 167 9.10 7.42 9.50
N PRO A 168 9.30 7.04 10.77
CA PRO A 168 10.20 7.77 11.66
C PRO A 168 11.63 7.80 11.12
N ASP A 169 12.24 8.99 11.06
CA ASP A 169 13.59 9.20 10.52
C ASP A 169 14.65 8.28 11.16
N SER A 170 14.51 7.97 12.45
CA SER A 170 15.44 7.08 13.17
C SER A 170 15.48 5.64 12.64
N LEU A 171 14.44 5.22 11.92
CA LEU A 171 14.33 3.86 11.37
C LEU A 171 14.80 3.78 9.92
N ILE A 172 14.90 4.91 9.22
CA ILE A 172 15.36 4.95 7.83
C ILE A 172 16.88 5.08 7.82
N ALA A 173 17.56 4.05 7.32
CA ALA A 173 19.00 4.14 7.07
C ALA A 173 19.26 4.95 5.79
N GLU A 174 18.59 4.59 4.71
CA GLU A 174 18.73 5.19 3.38
C GLU A 174 17.55 4.79 2.47
N ILE A 175 17.26 5.62 1.49
CA ILE A 175 16.33 5.34 0.39
C ILE A 175 17.14 5.28 -0.90
N ILE A 176 17.12 4.12 -1.56
CA ILE A 176 17.87 3.79 -2.77
C ILE A 176 16.88 3.70 -3.93
N LEU A 177 16.93 4.64 -4.86
CA LEU A 177 16.20 4.53 -6.14
C LEU A 177 17.10 3.82 -7.16
N VAL A 178 16.62 2.74 -7.76
CA VAL A 178 17.37 1.96 -8.77
C VAL A 178 16.68 2.11 -10.12
N ASP A 179 17.35 2.76 -11.06
CA ASP A 179 16.87 2.88 -12.44
C ASP A 179 17.18 1.61 -13.23
N ASP A 180 16.13 0.88 -13.65
CA ASP A 180 16.24 -0.28 -14.51
C ASP A 180 16.19 0.13 -15.98
N PHE A 181 17.18 0.90 -16.42
CA PHE A 181 17.35 1.34 -17.81
C PHE A 181 16.10 2.03 -18.39
N SER A 182 15.62 3.08 -17.71
CA SER A 182 14.53 3.91 -18.22
C SER A 182 14.95 4.67 -19.49
N ASP A 183 14.07 4.67 -20.49
CA ASP A 183 14.24 5.44 -21.73
C ASP A 183 13.87 6.93 -21.55
N ARG A 184 13.04 7.22 -20.54
CA ARG A 184 12.63 8.58 -20.20
C ARG A 184 13.77 9.31 -19.50
N ALA A 185 14.13 10.48 -20.01
CA ALA A 185 15.10 11.34 -19.34
C ALA A 185 14.61 11.70 -17.93
N LEU A 186 15.49 11.58 -16.92
CA LEU A 186 15.29 12.04 -15.53
C LEU A 186 15.20 13.58 -15.41
N GLY A 187 14.74 14.28 -16.46
CA GLY A 187 14.75 15.73 -16.58
C GLY A 187 14.00 16.47 -15.47
N GLY A 188 13.11 15.80 -14.74
CA GLY A 188 12.46 16.35 -13.55
C GLY A 188 13.40 16.52 -12.34
N PHE A 189 14.48 15.75 -12.25
CA PHE A 189 15.42 15.82 -11.12
C PHE A 189 16.62 16.75 -11.39
N GLY A 190 16.80 17.25 -12.62
CA GLY A 190 18.00 17.99 -13.03
C GLY A 190 18.29 19.28 -12.23
N HIS A 191 17.26 19.89 -11.61
CA HIS A 191 17.43 21.05 -10.73
C HIS A 191 17.58 20.70 -9.24
N ILE A 192 17.20 19.47 -8.84
CA ILE A 192 17.15 19.06 -7.42
C ILE A 192 18.42 18.27 -7.05
N LEU A 193 19.08 17.66 -8.01
CA LEU A 193 20.21 16.77 -7.77
C LEU A 193 21.54 17.51 -7.74
N LYS A 194 22.31 17.25 -6.69
CA LYS A 194 23.76 17.45 -6.74
C LYS A 194 24.38 16.18 -7.29
N GLU A 195 24.93 16.25 -8.50
CA GLU A 195 25.76 15.18 -9.05
C GLU A 195 26.93 14.92 -8.11
N ARG A 196 27.05 13.70 -7.59
CA ARG A 196 28.24 13.27 -6.86
C ARG A 196 28.75 11.98 -7.51
N LYS A 197 29.87 12.09 -8.23
CA LYS A 197 30.54 10.93 -8.83
C LYS A 197 31.05 10.04 -7.69
N TYR A 198 30.56 8.81 -7.61
CA TYR A 198 31.01 7.84 -6.61
C TYR A 198 32.21 7.07 -7.16
N SER A 199 33.27 6.95 -6.36
CA SER A 199 34.59 6.46 -6.81
C SER A 199 34.67 4.94 -7.02
N ASN A 200 33.63 4.17 -6.71
CA ASN A 200 33.64 2.70 -6.71
C ASN A 200 32.51 2.06 -7.53
N CYS A 201 31.98 2.72 -8.57
CA CYS A 201 31.00 2.06 -9.43
C CYS A 201 31.69 1.23 -10.55
N PRO A 202 31.27 -0.03 -10.82
CA PRO A 202 31.97 -0.94 -11.75
C PRO A 202 31.84 -0.57 -13.24
N SER A 203 31.03 0.43 -13.61
CA SER A 203 30.77 0.84 -14.98
C SER A 203 30.85 2.37 -15.11
N GLU A 204 31.42 2.84 -16.23
CA GLU A 204 31.56 4.27 -16.60
C GLU A 204 30.22 5.02 -16.66
N ASP A 205 29.09 4.31 -16.76
CA ASP A 205 27.74 4.88 -16.91
C ASP A 205 26.94 5.02 -15.61
N CYS A 206 27.53 4.64 -14.47
CA CYS A 206 26.85 4.65 -13.18
C CYS A 206 26.98 6.00 -12.46
N TRP A 207 25.84 6.63 -12.20
CA TRP A 207 25.78 7.94 -11.53
C TRP A 207 25.00 7.83 -10.22
N ILE A 208 25.54 8.47 -9.18
CA ILE A 208 24.82 8.65 -7.91
C ILE A 208 24.29 10.07 -7.87
N LEU A 209 22.99 10.19 -7.63
CA LEU A 209 22.30 11.45 -7.54
C LEU A 209 21.67 11.55 -6.14
N GLN A 210 22.16 12.49 -5.33
CA GLN A 210 21.67 12.64 -3.95
C GLN A 210 20.55 13.69 -3.93
N LEU A 211 19.32 13.25 -3.61
CA LEU A 211 18.14 14.11 -3.50
C LEU A 211 18.05 14.80 -2.12
N SER A 212 18.43 14.09 -1.06
CA SER A 212 18.45 14.58 0.32
C SER A 212 19.51 13.81 1.12
N PRO A 213 19.81 14.16 2.39
CA PRO A 213 20.73 13.39 3.23
C PRO A 213 20.38 11.89 3.31
N SER A 214 19.10 11.55 3.21
CA SER A 214 18.59 10.18 3.38
C SER A 214 18.16 9.52 2.07
N VAL A 215 18.22 10.22 0.93
CA VAL A 215 17.75 9.72 -0.37
C VAL A 215 18.87 9.76 -1.40
N THR A 216 19.24 8.58 -1.88
CA THR A 216 20.30 8.32 -2.85
C THR A 216 19.70 7.62 -4.07
N ILE A 217 19.84 8.20 -5.24
CA ILE A 217 19.46 7.58 -6.51
C ILE A 217 20.72 6.95 -7.12
N PHE A 218 20.58 5.74 -7.63
CA PHE A 218 21.55 5.09 -8.49
C PHE A 218 20.93 4.85 -9.86
N SER A 219 21.59 5.33 -10.91
CA SER A 219 21.23 4.99 -12.29
C SER A 219 22.27 4.09 -12.95
N ASN A 220 21.83 3.25 -13.90
CA ASN A 220 22.67 2.36 -14.69
C ASN A 220 23.55 1.39 -13.87
N ILE A 221 23.04 0.88 -12.76
CA ILE A 221 23.69 -0.24 -12.06
C ILE A 221 23.37 -1.52 -12.85
N LYS A 222 24.36 -2.12 -13.50
CA LYS A 222 24.35 -3.57 -13.70
C LYS A 222 24.33 -4.19 -12.30
N VAL A 223 23.23 -4.85 -11.93
CA VAL A 223 23.02 -5.46 -10.60
C VAL A 223 24.16 -6.42 -10.29
N ALA A 224 25.23 -5.89 -9.69
CA ALA A 224 26.37 -6.64 -9.23
C ALA A 224 26.15 -6.86 -7.73
N ASN A 225 25.65 -8.04 -7.39
CA ASN A 225 25.65 -8.64 -6.05
C ASN A 225 25.51 -7.66 -4.88
N PHE A 226 24.27 -7.23 -4.61
CA PHE A 226 23.94 -6.72 -3.29
C PHE A 226 24.08 -7.87 -2.28
N ASN A 227 25.11 -7.79 -1.43
CA ASN A 227 25.38 -8.80 -0.39
C ASN A 227 24.14 -9.02 0.51
N SER A 228 23.91 -10.28 0.86
CA SER A 228 22.76 -10.88 1.56
C SER A 228 22.31 -10.30 2.93
N GLN A 229 22.71 -9.08 3.32
CA GLN A 229 22.38 -8.46 4.61
C GLN A 229 21.25 -7.42 4.57
N PHE A 230 20.72 -7.10 3.40
CA PHE A 230 19.60 -6.17 3.31
C PHE A 230 18.29 -6.90 3.62
N SER A 231 17.63 -6.52 4.73
CA SER A 231 16.21 -6.81 4.89
C SER A 231 15.45 -5.97 3.88
N VAL A 232 15.25 -6.54 2.68
CA VAL A 232 14.55 -5.90 1.57
C VAL A 232 13.07 -5.83 1.90
N LEU A 233 12.56 -4.64 2.22
CA LEU A 233 11.12 -4.39 2.13
C LEU A 233 10.83 -3.82 0.74
N THR A 234 10.45 -4.69 -0.20
CA THR A 234 9.88 -4.27 -1.48
C THR A 234 8.46 -3.76 -1.20
N PHE A 235 8.32 -2.45 -1.05
CA PHE A 235 7.00 -1.82 -1.01
C PHE A 235 6.47 -1.66 -2.42
N TYR A 236 5.72 -2.66 -2.89
CA TYR A 236 4.86 -2.50 -4.08
C TYR A 236 3.56 -1.82 -3.66
N ILE A 237 3.60 -0.50 -3.38
CA ILE A 237 2.38 0.29 -3.17
C ILE A 237 1.85 0.70 -4.54
N GLN A 238 1.31 -0.27 -5.28
CA GLN A 238 0.69 -0.04 -6.59
C GLN A 238 -0.85 -0.23 -6.58
N GLU A 239 -1.45 -0.56 -5.43
CA GLU A 239 -2.90 -0.86 -5.34
C GLU A 239 -3.80 0.30 -4.88
N LEU A 240 -3.37 1.57 -4.95
CA LEU A 240 -4.23 2.72 -4.60
C LEU A 240 -4.16 3.87 -5.63
N VAL A 241 -4.11 3.53 -6.92
CA VAL A 241 -4.40 4.43 -8.03
C VAL A 241 -5.67 3.95 -8.73
#